data_AF-A0A2N5X101-F1
#
_entry.id   AF-A0A2N5X101-F1
#
_cell.length_a   1.000
_cell.length_b   1.000
_cell.length_c   1.000
_cell.angle_alpha   90.00
_cell.angle_beta   90.00
_cell.angle_gamma   90.00
#
_symmetry.space_group_name_H-M   'P 1'
#
loop_
_entity.id
_entity.type
_entity.pdbx_description
1 polymer ?
#
loop_
_entity_poly.entity_id
_entity_poly.type
_entity_poly.pdbx_seq_one_letter_code
_entity_poly.pdbx_strand_id
1 'polypeptide(L)' 'MTGDLSRVRCRLEKAVADLPGEPANAEEAYSRFEETAAAILDSEWEQYTPGILETYLAVLCEARMLELGLVPDFHE' A
#
# COMPACT_ATOMS: atom_id res chain seq x y z
N MET A 1 13.04 3.33 16.54
CA MET A 1 12.73 3.76 15.16
C MET A 1 11.60 2.91 14.60
N THR A 2 10.40 3.01 15.18
CA THR A 2 9.20 2.27 14.73
C THR A 2 7.98 3.18 14.57
N GLY A 3 8.07 4.44 15.02
CA GLY A 3 6.97 5.42 14.93
C GLY A 3 6.70 5.91 13.51
N ASP A 4 7.72 5.93 12.65
CA ASP A 4 7.63 6.48 11.29
C ASP A 4 6.86 5.55 10.33
N LEU A 5 7.09 4.24 10.40
CA LEU A 5 6.39 3.26 9.56
C LEU A 5 4.90 3.13 9.92
N SER A 6 4.54 3.20 11.20
CA SER A 6 3.14 3.24 11.62
C SER A 6 2.43 4.50 11.12
N ARG A 7 3.15 5.63 11.00
CA ARG A 7 2.63 6.86 10.42
C ARG A 7 2.41 6.73 8.92
N VAL A 8 3.34 6.11 8.19
CA VAL A 8 3.20 5.76 6.76
C VAL A 8 1.96 4.92 6.54
N ARG A 9 1.78 3.85 7.33
CA ARG A 9 0.59 3.00 7.25
C ARG A 9 -0.69 3.79 7.48
N CYS A 10 -0.76 4.60 8.54
CA CYS A 10 -1.96 5.41 8.82
C CYS A 10 -2.25 6.40 7.68
N ARG A 11 -1.20 6.97 7.07
CA ARG A 11 -1.34 7.87 5.93
C ARG A 11 -1.86 7.13 4.70
N LEU A 12 -1.34 5.94 4.42
CA LEU A 12 -1.81 5.08 3.33
C LEU A 12 -3.30 4.75 3.50
N GLU A 13 -3.69 4.23 4.66
CA GLU A 13 -5.09 3.87 4.94
C GLU A 13 -6.03 5.08 4.81
N LYS A 14 -5.61 6.26 5.28
CA LYS A 14 -6.38 7.50 5.11
C LYS A 14 -6.48 7.94 3.66
N ALA A 15 -5.37 7.92 2.92
CA ALA A 15 -5.35 8.35 1.53
C ALA A 15 -6.24 7.46 0.66
N VAL A 16 -6.20 6.14 0.88
CA VAL A 16 -7.11 5.20 0.21
C VAL A 16 -8.58 5.45 0.58
N ALA A 17 -8.86 5.74 1.84
CA ALA A 17 -10.23 6.04 2.30
C ALA A 17 -10.77 7.39 1.78
N ASP A 18 -9.90 8.34 1.46
CA ASP A 18 -10.26 9.65 0.91
C ASP A 18 -10.47 9.62 -0.62
N LEU A 19 -10.10 8.53 -1.29
CA LEU A 19 -10.31 8.39 -2.73
C LEU A 19 -11.81 8.46 -3.07
N PRO A 20 -12.20 9.26 -4.06
CA PRO A 20 -13.59 9.39 -4.46
C PRO A 20 -14.10 8.11 -5.13
N GLY A 21 -15.32 7.70 -4.76
CA GLY A 21 -16.00 6.53 -5.32
C GLY A 21 -15.67 5.24 -4.58
N GLU A 22 -16.64 4.34 -4.47
CA GLU A 22 -16.43 3.01 -3.89
C GLU A 22 -15.77 2.08 -4.93
N PRO A 23 -14.84 1.18 -4.55
CA PRO A 23 -14.28 0.23 -5.50
C PRO A 23 -15.36 -0.74 -5.99
N ALA A 24 -15.42 -0.95 -7.30
CA ALA A 24 -16.41 -1.84 -7.92
C ALA A 24 -16.19 -3.33 -7.58
N ASN A 25 -14.95 -3.72 -7.29
CA ASN A 25 -14.55 -5.09 -6.96
C ASN A 25 -13.23 -5.10 -6.15
N ALA A 26 -12.82 -6.29 -5.72
CA ALA A 26 -11.60 -6.50 -4.94
C ALA A 26 -10.33 -6.07 -5.70
N GLU A 27 -10.24 -6.32 -7.02
CA GLU A 27 -9.09 -5.94 -7.85
C GLU A 27 -8.94 -4.42 -7.93
N GLU A 28 -10.04 -3.69 -8.09
CA GLU A 28 -10.06 -2.23 -8.09
C GLU A 28 -9.72 -1.66 -6.71
N ALA A 29 -10.22 -2.29 -5.64
CA ALA A 29 -9.85 -1.93 -4.27
C ALA A 29 -8.35 -2.11 -4.01
N TYR A 30 -7.76 -3.17 -4.56
CA TYR A 30 -6.32 -3.42 -4.49
C TYR A 30 -5.51 -2.45 -5.35
N SER A 31 -5.91 -2.21 -6.61
CA SER A 31 -5.24 -1.25 -7.51
C SER A 31 -5.14 0.12 -6.86
N ARG A 32 -6.25 0.63 -6.32
CA ARG A 32 -6.27 1.91 -5.62
C ARG A 32 -5.33 1.94 -4.41
N PHE A 33 -5.22 0.82 -3.68
CA PHE A 33 -4.32 0.70 -2.55
C PHE A 33 -2.85 0.69 -2.99
N GLU A 34 -2.51 -0.07 -4.04
CA GLU A 34 -1.17 -0.14 -4.61
C GLU A 34 -0.71 1.20 -5.20
N GLU A 35 -1.57 1.85 -5.98
CA GLU A 35 -1.30 3.17 -6.56
C GLU A 35 -1.02 4.22 -5.48
N THR A 36 -1.79 4.17 -4.38
CA THR A 36 -1.60 5.06 -3.24
C THR A 36 -0.29 4.76 -2.50
N ALA A 37 0.06 3.47 -2.34
CA ALA A 37 1.32 3.07 -1.73
C ALA A 37 2.52 3.56 -2.56
N ALA A 38 2.47 3.43 -3.88
CA ALA A 38 3.50 3.94 -4.79
C ALA A 38 3.64 5.47 -4.71
N ALA A 39 2.53 6.20 -4.64
CA ALA A 39 2.55 7.66 -4.48
C ALA A 39 3.18 8.10 -3.15
N ILE A 40 2.94 7.36 -2.06
CA ILE A 40 3.58 7.60 -0.77
C ILE A 40 5.08 7.27 -0.83
N LEU A 41 5.45 6.18 -1.50
CA LEU A 41 6.85 5.81 -1.70
C LEU A 41 7.60 6.95 -2.40
N ASP A 42 7.08 7.46 -3.51
CA ASP A 42 7.69 8.57 -4.26
C ASP A 42 7.81 9.84 -3.41
N SER A 43 6.74 10.20 -2.67
CA SER A 43 6.71 11.40 -1.85
C SER A 43 7.59 11.33 -0.60
N GLU A 44 7.84 10.15 -0.05
CA GLU A 44 8.56 10.00 1.22
C GLU A 44 9.91 9.28 1.08
N TRP A 45 10.28 8.80 -0.12
CA TRP A 45 11.50 8.03 -0.40
C TRP A 45 12.74 8.59 0.29
N GLU A 46 12.97 9.90 0.15
CA GLU A 46 14.18 10.59 0.63
C GLU A 46 14.30 10.62 2.17
N GLN A 47 13.20 10.40 2.89
CA GLN A 47 13.16 10.44 4.36
C GLN A 47 13.49 9.08 5.00
N TYR A 48 13.51 8.01 4.22
CA TYR A 48 13.76 6.65 4.72
C TYR A 48 15.07 6.09 4.18
N THR A 49 15.63 5.13 4.91
CA THR A 49 16.73 4.33 4.37
C THR A 49 16.26 3.65 3.09
N PRO A 50 17.05 3.72 1.99
CA PRO A 50 16.67 3.11 0.72
C PRO A 50 16.31 1.63 0.90
N GLY A 51 15.22 1.21 0.25
CA GLY A 51 14.68 -0.14 0.31
C GLY A 51 13.78 -0.44 1.52
N ILE A 52 13.88 0.30 2.64
CA ILE A 52 13.04 0.04 3.82
C ILE A 52 11.57 0.40 3.57
N LEU A 53 11.33 1.61 3.06
CA LEU A 53 9.96 2.07 2.78
C LEU A 53 9.32 1.24 1.66
N GLU A 54 10.09 0.95 0.60
CA GLU A 54 9.67 0.09 -0.51
C GLU A 54 9.27 -1.31 -0.02
N THR A 55 10.15 -1.98 0.74
CA THR A 55 9.85 -3.31 1.30
C THR A 55 8.63 -3.27 2.22
N TYR A 56 8.51 -2.23 3.06
CA TYR A 56 7.38 -2.10 3.97
C TYR A 56 6.05 -1.94 3.23
N LEU A 57 6.00 -1.09 2.22
CA LEU A 57 4.81 -0.87 1.40
C LEU A 57 4.46 -2.12 0.57
N ALA A 58 5.44 -2.83 0.04
CA ALA A 58 5.24 -4.09 -0.67
C ALA A 58 4.56 -5.15 0.23
N VAL A 59 5.01 -5.31 1.48
CA VAL A 59 4.40 -6.21 2.46
C VAL A 59 2.96 -5.77 2.80
N LEU A 60 2.71 -4.46 2.90
CA LEU A 60 1.34 -3.96 3.13
C LEU A 60 0.41 -4.25 1.95
N CYS A 61 0.89 -4.10 0.72
CA CYS A 61 0.13 -4.46 -0.48
C CYS A 61 -0.17 -5.97 -0.51
N GLU A 62 0.82 -6.83 -0.25
CA GLU A 62 0.62 -8.28 -0.21
C GLU A 62 -0.40 -8.68 0.88
N ALA A 63 -0.30 -8.10 2.08
CA ALA A 63 -1.28 -8.31 3.12
C ALA A 63 -2.69 -7.88 2.68
N ARG A 64 -2.81 -6.73 2.01
CA ARG A 64 -4.09 -6.23 1.49
C ARG A 64 -4.68 -7.12 0.41
N MET A 65 -3.83 -7.67 -0.46
CA MET A 65 -4.21 -8.62 -1.50
C MET A 65 -4.85 -9.88 -0.87
N LEU A 66 -4.20 -10.43 0.16
CA LEU A 66 -4.71 -11.58 0.92
C LEU A 66 -6.03 -11.27 1.64
N GLU A 67 -6.16 -10.10 2.26
CA GLU A 67 -7.41 -9.65 2.91
C GLU A 67 -8.58 -9.56 1.93
N LEU A 68 -8.31 -9.17 0.69
CA LEU A 68 -9.29 -9.06 -0.39
C LEU A 68 -9.57 -10.41 -1.09
N GLY A 69 -8.91 -11.48 -0.67
CA GLY A 69 -9.02 -12.80 -1.29
C GLY A 69 -8.45 -12.86 -2.70
N LEU A 70 -7.62 -11.88 -3.07
CA LEU A 70 -6.85 -11.91 -4.30
C LEU A 70 -5.68 -12.86 -4.07
N VAL A 71 -5.60 -13.90 -4.89
CA VAL A 71 -4.47 -14.83 -4.85
C VAL A 71 -3.39 -14.21 -5.72
N PRO A 72 -2.14 -14.04 -5.23
CA PRO A 72 -1.05 -13.72 -6.13
C PRO A 72 -0.97 -14.88 -7.13
N ASP A 73 -1.06 -14.56 -8.42
CA ASP A 73 -0.83 -15.54 -9.46
C ASP A 73 0.66 -15.87 -9.43
N PHE A 74 1.03 -16.81 -8.54
CA PHE A 74 2.34 -17.45 -8.53
C PHE A 74 2.39 -18.39 -9.73
N HIS A 75 2.36 -17.84 -10.95
CA HIS A 75 2.67 -18.62 -12.14
C HIS A 75 4.17 -18.90 -12.10
N GLU A 76 4.47 -20.11 -11.59
CA GLU A 76 5.78 -20.74 -11.52
C GLU A 76 6.45 -20.90 -12.89
#